data_AF-A0A3D4RUS5-F1
#
_entry.id   AF-A0A3D4RUS5-F1
#
_cell.length_a   1.000
_cell.length_b   1.000
_cell.length_c   1.000
_cell.angle_alpha   90.00
_cell.angle_beta   90.00
_cell.angle_gamma   90.00
#
_symmetry.space_group_name_H-M   'P 1'
#
loop_
_entity.id
_entity.type
_entity.pdbx_description
1 polymer ?
#
loop_
_entity_poly.entity_id
_entity_poly.type
_entity_poly.pdbx_seq_one_letter_code
_entity_poly.pdbx_strand_id
1 'polypeptide(L)' 'MPYFVYKITPGPKLTYIDTKERYQDARTIVRDRRQQRAQDDDADYRMIFANQQGEAEKLLSTPRDERVIGED' A
#
# COMPACT_ATOMS: atom_id res chain seq x y z
N MET A 1 9.78 9.62 -9.24
CA MET A 1 9.52 8.23 -8.80
C MET A 1 8.03 8.15 -8.53
N PRO A 2 7.32 7.13 -9.01
CA PRO A 2 5.89 7.05 -8.84
C PRO A 2 5.47 6.41 -7.51
N TYR A 3 4.19 6.49 -7.22
CA TYR A 3 3.49 5.78 -6.17
C TYR A 3 2.82 4.54 -6.75
N PHE A 4 3.22 3.37 -6.27
CA PHE A 4 2.59 2.09 -6.61
C PHE A 4 1.50 1.77 -5.58
N VAL A 5 0.34 1.33 -6.06
CA VAL A 5 -0.82 1.00 -5.23
C VAL A 5 -1.08 -0.50 -5.27
N TYR A 6 -1.29 -1.10 -4.10
CA TYR A 6 -1.50 -2.54 -3.94
C TYR A 6 -2.69 -2.86 -3.04
N LYS A 7 -3.37 -3.97 -3.36
CA LYS A 7 -4.19 -4.73 -2.40
C LYS A 7 -3.27 -5.73 -1.68
N ILE A 8 -3.41 -5.80 -0.37
CA ILE A 8 -2.66 -6.70 0.50
C ILE A 8 -3.68 -7.61 1.17
N THR A 9 -3.69 -8.88 0.82
CA THR A 9 -4.55 -9.85 1.50
C THR A 9 -3.74 -10.60 2.57
N PRO A 10 -4.38 -11.09 3.64
CA PRO A 10 -3.75 -12.03 4.56
C PRO A 10 -3.12 -13.20 3.77
N GLY A 11 -1.90 -13.60 4.12
CA GLY A 11 -1.16 -14.65 3.41
C GLY A 11 -0.25 -14.14 2.28
N PRO A 12 0.88 -13.51 2.63
CA PRO A 12 1.71 -12.49 1.91
C PRO A 12 1.41 -12.11 0.45
N LYS A 13 0.14 -11.97 0.04
CA LYS A 13 -0.20 -11.73 -1.37
C LYS A 13 -0.37 -10.24 -1.64
N LEU A 14 0.54 -9.72 -2.46
CA LEU A 14 0.46 -8.37 -3.02
C LEU A 14 -0.20 -8.45 -4.39
N THR A 15 -1.28 -7.68 -4.60
CA THR A 15 -1.92 -7.53 -5.90
C THR A 15 -1.78 -6.10 -6.36
N TYR A 16 -1.04 -5.88 -7.45
CA TYR A 16 -0.86 -4.56 -8.06
C TYR A 16 -2.21 -4.00 -8.54
N ILE A 17 -2.43 -2.70 -8.30
CA ILE A 17 -3.64 -1.98 -8.70
C ILE A 17 -3.32 -0.92 -9.75
N ASP A 18 -2.38 -0.01 -9.44
CA ASP A 18 -2.09 1.15 -10.27
C ASP A 18 -0.76 1.79 -9.90
N THR A 19 -0.25 2.66 -10.76
CA THR A 19 0.93 3.49 -10.57
C THR A 19 0.58 4.94 -10.89
N LYS A 20 0.92 5.87 -9.99
CA LYS A 20 0.65 7.30 -10.17
C LYS A 20 1.88 8.14 -9.87
N GLU A 21 2.14 9.14 -10.69
CA GLU A 21 3.22 10.11 -10.43
C GLU A 21 2.91 10.99 -9.21
N ARG A 22 1.63 11.29 -8.95
CA ARG A 22 1.21 12.18 -7.87
C ARG A 22 0.65 11.40 -6.69
N TYR A 23 1.12 11.77 -5.49
CA TYR A 23 0.63 11.24 -4.22
C TYR A 23 -0.89 11.34 -4.07
N GLN A 24 -1.47 12.49 -4.48
CA GLN A 24 -2.90 12.75 -4.33
C GLN A 24 -3.76 11.75 -5.11
N ASP A 25 -3.30 11.35 -6.30
CA ASP A 25 -4.00 10.40 -7.16
C ASP A 25 -3.94 8.99 -6.55
N ALA A 26 -2.74 8.56 -6.12
CA ALA A 26 -2.56 7.27 -5.42
C ALA A 26 -3.35 7.21 -4.11
N ARG A 27 -3.40 8.31 -3.35
CA ARG A 27 -4.18 8.42 -2.10
C ARG A 27 -5.66 8.32 -2.33
N THR A 28 -6.17 8.92 -3.40
CA THR A 28 -7.57 8.82 -3.78
C THR A 28 -7.94 7.35 -4.03
N ILE A 29 -7.12 6.63 -4.81
CA ILE A 29 -7.35 5.19 -5.08
C ILE A 29 -7.38 4.38 -3.77
N VAL A 30 -6.38 4.53 -2.90
CA VAL A 30 -6.33 3.77 -1.63
C VAL A 30 -7.56 4.05 -0.76
N ARG A 31 -7.96 5.32 -0.63
CA ARG A 31 -9.12 5.71 0.16
C ARG A 31 -10.40 5.10 -0.41
N ASP A 32 -10.62 5.23 -1.71
CA ASP A 32 -11.83 4.77 -2.36
C ASP A 32 -11.93 3.23 -2.30
N ARG A 33 -10.81 2.50 -2.44
CA ARG A 33 -10.76 1.04 -2.26
C ARG A 33 -11.09 0.62 -0.83
N ARG A 34 -10.62 1.37 0.18
CA ARG A 34 -10.97 1.11 1.59
C ARG A 34 -12.44 1.37 1.88
N GLN A 35 -13.04 2.40 1.27
CA GLN A 35 -14.47 2.69 1.40
C GLN A 35 -15.35 1.64 0.71
N GLN A 36 -14.89 1.06 -0.39
CA GLN A 36 -15.59 0.02 -1.16
C GLN A 36 -15.32 -1.40 -0.63
N ARG A 37 -14.48 -1.56 0.40
CA ARG A 37 -14.14 -2.85 0.99
C ARG A 37 -15.37 -3.46 1.64
N ALA A 38 -15.66 -4.73 1.30
CA ALA A 38 -16.72 -5.47 1.97
C ALA A 38 -16.40 -5.68 3.45
N GLN A 39 -17.44 -5.83 4.28
CA GLN A 39 -17.28 -6.02 5.73
C GLN A 39 -16.42 -7.25 6.07
N ASP A 40 -16.48 -8.29 5.23
CA ASP A 40 -15.75 -9.56 5.40
C ASP A 40 -14.45 -9.66 4.55
N ASP A 41 -14.06 -8.61 3.80
CA ASP A 41 -12.82 -8.66 2.99
C ASP A 41 -11.64 -8.22 3.84
N ASP A 42 -10.84 -9.14 4.42
CA ASP A 42 -9.71 -8.79 5.30
C ASP A 42 -8.51 -8.07 4.63
N ALA A 43 -8.63 -7.65 3.37
CA ALA A 43 -7.55 -6.96 2.69
C ALA A 43 -7.29 -5.52 3.19
N ASP A 44 -6.03 -5.11 3.16
CA ASP A 44 -5.61 -3.70 3.23
C ASP A 44 -5.27 -3.18 1.82
N TYR A 45 -5.24 -1.87 1.69
CA TYR A 45 -4.80 -1.17 0.49
C TYR A 45 -3.70 -0.18 0.88
N ARG A 46 -2.55 -0.28 0.24
CA ARG A 46 -1.40 0.60 0.52
C ARG A 46 -0.87 1.23 -0.76
N MET A 47 -0.32 2.43 -0.61
CA MET A 47 0.52 3.06 -1.62
C MET A 47 1.96 3.13 -1.11
N ILE A 48 2.93 3.02 -2.02
CA ILE A 48 4.34 3.17 -1.68
C ILE A 48 5.09 3.90 -2.79
N PHE A 49 5.99 4.78 -2.39
CA PHE A 49 6.88 5.50 -3.30
C PHE A 49 8.11 4.64 -3.56
N ALA A 50 8.39 4.32 -4.82
CA ALA A 50 9.50 3.47 -5.22
C ALA A 50 9.95 3.81 -6.64
N ASN A 51 11.14 3.38 -7.05
CA ASN A 51 11.63 3.57 -8.42
C ASN A 51 10.94 2.63 -9.41
N GLN A 52 10.64 1.40 -8.97
CA GLN A 52 10.07 0.34 -9.81
C GLN A 52 9.24 -0.64 -8.99
N GLN A 53 8.44 -1.45 -9.69
CA GLN A 53 7.49 -2.36 -9.06
C GLN A 53 8.15 -3.38 -8.10
N GLY A 54 9.27 -3.99 -8.49
CA GLY A 54 9.97 -4.96 -7.63
C GLY A 54 10.52 -4.35 -6.33
N GLU A 55 10.90 -3.06 -6.35
CA GLU A 55 11.28 -2.35 -5.12
C GLU A 55 10.06 -2.11 -4.23
N ALA A 56 8.93 -1.73 -4.81
CA ALA A 56 7.67 -1.57 -4.09
C ALA A 56 7.24 -2.86 -3.39
N GLU A 57 7.29 -4.00 -4.09
CA GLU A 57 6.94 -5.31 -3.53
C GLU A 57 7.89 -5.71 -2.39
N LYS A 58 9.20 -5.46 -2.53
CA LYS A 58 10.19 -5.71 -1.47
C LYS A 58 9.89 -4.87 -0.22
N LEU A 59 9.61 -3.58 -0.40
CA LEU A 59 9.29 -2.68 0.71
C LEU A 59 7.94 -3.03 1.40
N LEU A 60 6.97 -3.56 0.65
CA LEU A 60 5.67 -3.98 1.20
C LEU A 60 5.72 -5.33 1.91
N SER A 61 6.62 -6.23 1.49
CA SER A 61 6.81 -7.56 2.08
C SER A 61 7.76 -7.58 3.28
N THR A 62 8.57 -6.53 3.46
CA THR A 62 9.43 -6.37 4.63
C THR A 62 8.57 -5.99 5.84
N PRO A 63 8.55 -6.79 6.93
CA PRO A 63 7.92 -6.38 8.18
C PRO A 63 8.49 -5.03 8.60
N ARG A 64 7.64 -4.04 8.84
CA ARG A 64 8.11 -2.81 9.47
C ARG A 64 8.41 -3.16 10.93
N ASP A 65 9.67 -3.08 11.33
CA ASP A 65 9.99 -2.94 12.76
C ASP A 65 9.13 -1.81 13.31
N GLU A 66 8.40 -2.10 14.38
CA GLU A 66 7.55 -1.15 15.06
C GLU A 66 8.35 0.13 15.31
N ARG A 67 7.88 1.25 14.75
CA ARG A 67 8.35 2.55 15.21
C ARG A 67 7.92 2.65 16.66
N VAL A 68 8.85 2.43 17.58
CA VAL A 68 8.77 2.96 18.95
C VAL A 68 8.56 4.46 18.78
N ILE A 69 7.33 4.92 18.98
CA ILE A 69 7.03 6.34 19.10
C ILE A 69 7.68 6.75 20.42
N GLY A 70 8.89 7.29 20.35
CA GLY A 70 9.38 8.16 21.41
C GLY A 70 8.53 9.42 21.36
N GLU A 71 7.66 9.57 22.36
CA GLU A 71 7.04 10.84 22.71
C GLU A 71 8.13 11.87 23.00
N ASP A 72 8.00 13.08 22.46
CA ASP A 72 8.61 14.30 22.98
C ASP A 72 7.55 15.41 22.90
#